data_AF-A0A925AL17-F1
#
_entry.id   AF-A0A925AL17-F1
#
_cell.length_a   1.000
_cell.length_b   1.000
_cell.length_c   1.000
_cell.angle_alpha   90.00
_cell.angle_beta   90.00
_cell.angle_gamma   90.00
#
_symmetry.space_group_name_H-M   'P 1'
#
loop_
_entity.id
_entity.type
_entity.pdbx_description
1 polymer ?
#
loop_
_entity_poly.entity_id
_entity_poly.type
_entity_poly.pdbx_seq_one_letter_code
_entity_poly.pdbx_strand_id
1 'polypeptide(L)'
;MTTDISGYDGSRTRRTLQVGDRAYDYFSLGAAKEAGFGAVDRLPHTIKVVLENLLRQHATGRASGDDLAAFAAWMKQRSAGGTNHPDCEIGFRPARMMMPDSSGITLLGDLAAMRDAMHALGGDPTQINPQLHLDFIVDHSVMVEAHGSAGALAHNMDREFAQNRERYEFLRWGSTAFAPLRVFPPGSGILHQINLEYLARVVWTAEHEGRTLAYPDSLIAMDSHTAMTNALGIVGWGVGGLEGGTVALGEPISMLLPEVVGCRLSGRLRPGVTATDLVLTITQAMRRHDVIAKVVEFFGDGVDTLSVPERATVSNMTPEFGANMGFFPVDAQTLQFLALTGRDAEQVALVEAYARAQGLWRETGAPGPDYGQIVAIELDAIEPCVAGPGRPDARVPLAGAPAAFAAAYP
;
A
#
# COMPACT_ATOMS: atom_id res chain seq x y z
N MET A 1 -34.65 -4.96 11.39
CA MET A 1 -34.10 -5.79 12.49
C MET A 1 -32.60 -5.77 12.35
N THR A 2 -31.90 -5.01 13.18
CA THR A 2 -30.42 -5.01 13.21
C THR A 2 -29.96 -6.22 14.01
N THR A 3 -29.41 -7.22 13.32
CA THR A 3 -28.73 -8.36 13.95
C THR A 3 -27.61 -7.82 14.85
N ASP A 4 -27.50 -8.33 16.07
CA ASP A 4 -26.35 -8.02 16.91
C ASP A 4 -25.12 -8.80 16.39
N ILE A 5 -24.10 -8.07 15.97
CA ILE A 5 -22.87 -8.59 15.35
C ILE A 5 -21.63 -8.32 16.22
N SER A 6 -21.81 -7.86 17.47
CA SER A 6 -20.74 -7.55 18.41
C SER A 6 -19.90 -8.77 18.85
N GLY A 7 -20.35 -9.99 18.56
CA GLY A 7 -19.60 -11.24 18.76
C GLY A 7 -19.56 -12.10 17.50
N TYR A 8 -19.49 -11.46 16.32
CA TYR A 8 -19.54 -12.19 15.06
C TYR A 8 -18.28 -13.00 14.80
N ASP A 9 -18.45 -14.30 14.60
CA ASP A 9 -17.40 -15.22 14.18
C ASP A 9 -17.10 -15.07 12.68
N GLY A 10 -15.93 -14.50 12.38
CA GLY A 10 -15.41 -14.30 11.03
C GLY A 10 -15.37 -15.58 10.18
N SER A 11 -15.22 -16.77 10.78
CA SER A 11 -15.17 -18.06 10.07
C SER A 11 -16.43 -18.32 9.23
N ARG A 12 -17.57 -17.76 9.65
CA ARG A 12 -18.87 -17.85 8.95
C ARG A 12 -18.87 -17.17 7.58
N THR A 13 -17.89 -16.31 7.30
CA THR A 13 -17.71 -15.65 6.00
C THR A 13 -16.92 -16.48 4.99
N ARG A 14 -16.37 -17.63 5.39
CA ARG A 14 -15.62 -18.50 4.47
C ARG A 14 -16.50 -18.92 3.30
N ARG A 15 -16.00 -18.72 2.09
CA ARG A 15 -16.58 -19.16 0.81
C ARG A 15 -15.46 -19.74 -0.05
N THR A 16 -15.86 -20.46 -1.09
CA THR A 16 -14.92 -21.01 -2.08
C THR A 16 -15.13 -20.30 -3.41
N LEU A 17 -14.03 -19.85 -4.00
CA LEU A 17 -13.93 -19.21 -5.30
C LEU A 17 -13.26 -20.17 -6.28
N GLN A 18 -13.94 -20.50 -7.38
CA GLN A 18 -13.37 -21.31 -8.45
C GLN A 18 -12.73 -20.39 -9.50
N VAL A 19 -11.45 -20.61 -9.82
CA VAL A 19 -10.73 -19.88 -10.87
C VAL A 19 -10.03 -20.89 -11.78
N GLY A 20 -10.55 -21.07 -12.99
CA GLY A 20 -10.15 -22.18 -13.85
C GLY A 20 -10.35 -23.52 -13.13
N ASP A 21 -9.30 -24.34 -13.07
CA ASP A 21 -9.33 -25.65 -12.41
C ASP A 21 -8.98 -25.61 -10.91
N ARG A 22 -8.66 -24.43 -10.36
CA ARG A 22 -8.27 -24.28 -8.95
C ARG A 22 -9.40 -23.71 -8.10
N ALA A 23 -9.55 -24.26 -6.90
CA ALA A 23 -10.46 -23.76 -5.87
C ALA A 23 -9.66 -23.03 -4.79
N TYR A 24 -10.10 -21.83 -4.46
CA TYR A 24 -9.53 -20.99 -3.40
C TYR A 24 -10.57 -20.73 -2.34
N ASP A 25 -10.24 -20.93 -1.07
CA ASP A 25 -11.08 -20.39 -0.01
C ASP A 25 -10.78 -18.91 0.21
N TYR A 26 -11.77 -18.15 0.66
CA TYR A 26 -11.60 -16.75 1.02
C TYR A 26 -12.68 -16.32 2.02
N PHE A 27 -12.46 -15.20 2.71
CA PHE A 27 -13.40 -14.64 3.67
C PHE A 27 -14.23 -13.54 3.00
N SER A 28 -15.48 -13.87 2.67
CA SER A 28 -16.33 -13.07 1.78
C SER A 28 -16.93 -11.83 2.47
N LEU A 29 -16.71 -10.67 1.87
CA LEU A 29 -17.37 -9.41 2.24
C LEU A 29 -18.88 -9.45 1.96
N GLY A 30 -19.31 -10.19 0.92
CA GLY A 30 -20.72 -10.44 0.65
C GLY A 30 -21.39 -11.24 1.78
N ALA A 31 -20.72 -12.26 2.30
CA ALA A 31 -21.20 -13.00 3.47
C ALA A 31 -21.24 -12.13 4.74
N ALA A 32 -20.27 -11.23 4.93
CA ALA A 32 -20.30 -10.27 6.04
C ALA A 32 -21.49 -9.30 5.93
N LYS A 33 -21.81 -8.83 4.73
CA LYS A 33 -23.02 -8.05 4.46
C LYS A 33 -24.29 -8.81 4.85
N GLU A 34 -24.44 -10.05 4.38
CA GLU A 34 -25.58 -10.92 4.71
C GLU A 34 -25.72 -11.16 6.22
N ALA A 35 -24.60 -11.20 6.95
CA ALA A 35 -24.57 -11.36 8.39
C ALA A 35 -25.02 -10.12 9.19
N GLY A 36 -25.15 -8.96 8.55
CA GLY A 36 -25.65 -7.74 9.19
C GLY A 36 -24.62 -6.63 9.38
N PHE A 37 -23.43 -6.72 8.76
CA PHE A 37 -22.46 -5.61 8.75
C PHE A 37 -22.97 -4.38 7.97
N GLY A 38 -24.12 -4.46 7.30
CA GLY A 38 -24.80 -3.30 6.71
C GLY A 38 -24.32 -2.99 5.29
N ALA A 39 -24.18 -1.71 4.95
CA ALA A 39 -23.91 -1.22 3.59
C ALA A 39 -22.45 -1.43 3.14
N VAL A 40 -21.94 -2.67 3.24
CA VAL A 40 -20.56 -3.04 2.86
C VAL A 40 -20.23 -2.63 1.42
N ASP A 41 -21.19 -2.75 0.49
CA ASP A 41 -20.99 -2.39 -0.92
C ASP A 41 -20.66 -0.90 -1.13
N ARG A 42 -21.15 -0.03 -0.22
CA ARG A 42 -20.95 1.42 -0.25
C ARG A 42 -19.69 1.87 0.48
N LEU A 43 -18.95 0.95 1.12
CA LEU A 43 -17.68 1.28 1.76
C LEU A 43 -16.62 1.64 0.71
N PRO A 44 -15.73 2.60 1.02
CA PRO A 44 -14.50 2.78 0.26
C PRO A 44 -13.73 1.48 0.12
N HIS A 45 -13.02 1.29 -1.00
CA HIS A 45 -12.31 0.06 -1.29
C HIS A 45 -11.22 -0.23 -0.25
N THR A 46 -10.56 0.82 0.24
CA THR A 46 -9.59 0.72 1.33
C THR A 46 -10.20 0.15 2.61
N ILE A 47 -11.40 0.60 2.99
CA ILE A 47 -12.12 0.10 4.17
C ILE A 47 -12.63 -1.34 3.96
N LYS A 48 -13.00 -1.73 2.72
CA LYS A 48 -13.32 -3.11 2.38
C LYS A 48 -12.13 -4.05 2.60
N VAL A 49 -10.92 -3.64 2.21
CA VAL A 49 -9.69 -4.41 2.47
C VAL A 49 -9.40 -4.52 3.97
N VAL A 50 -9.63 -3.46 4.74
CA VAL A 50 -9.52 -3.52 6.21
C VAL A 50 -10.53 -4.52 6.80
N LEU A 51 -11.79 -4.48 6.38
CA LEU A 51 -12.80 -5.45 6.84
C LEU A 51 -12.44 -6.90 6.49
N GLU A 52 -11.94 -7.15 5.28
CA GLU A 52 -11.42 -8.48 4.90
C GLU A 52 -10.31 -8.93 5.87
N ASN A 53 -9.38 -8.02 6.19
CA ASN A 53 -8.28 -8.31 7.08
C ASN A 53 -8.81 -8.75 8.45
N LEU A 54 -9.71 -7.97 9.05
CA LEU A 54 -10.27 -8.29 10.37
C LEU A 54 -11.01 -9.64 10.36
N LEU A 55 -11.82 -9.90 9.33
CA LEU A 55 -12.57 -11.17 9.18
C LEU A 55 -11.62 -12.36 9.08
N ARG A 56 -10.60 -12.28 8.22
CA ARG A 56 -9.63 -13.35 8.00
C ARG A 56 -8.77 -13.58 9.22
N GLN A 57 -8.26 -12.53 9.86
CA GLN A 57 -7.36 -12.68 11.01
C GLN A 57 -8.11 -13.28 12.21
N HIS A 58 -9.38 -12.92 12.41
CA HIS A 58 -10.22 -13.59 13.40
C HIS A 58 -10.48 -15.06 13.03
N ALA A 59 -10.92 -15.33 11.80
CA ALA A 59 -11.27 -16.69 11.37
C ALA A 59 -10.08 -17.67 11.37
N THR A 60 -8.87 -17.17 11.16
CA THR A 60 -7.63 -17.96 11.21
C THR A 60 -7.01 -18.04 12.60
N GLY A 61 -7.66 -17.48 13.62
CA GLY A 61 -7.21 -17.53 15.02
C GLY A 61 -6.05 -16.59 15.36
N ARG A 62 -5.73 -15.62 14.50
CA ARG A 62 -4.63 -14.64 14.70
C ARG A 62 -5.07 -13.37 15.43
N ALA A 63 -6.38 -13.16 15.60
CA ALA A 63 -6.97 -12.03 16.29
C ALA A 63 -8.18 -12.45 17.13
N SER A 64 -8.47 -11.72 18.21
CA SER A 64 -9.72 -11.87 18.96
C SER A 64 -10.92 -11.33 18.17
N GLY A 65 -12.12 -11.44 18.72
CA GLY A 65 -13.33 -10.84 18.13
C GLY A 65 -13.45 -9.33 18.34
N ASP A 66 -12.55 -8.72 19.13
CA ASP A 66 -12.71 -7.36 19.63
C ASP A 66 -12.62 -6.33 18.49
N ASP A 67 -11.67 -6.49 17.57
CA ASP A 67 -11.52 -5.62 16.39
C ASP A 67 -12.77 -5.67 15.48
N LEU A 68 -13.35 -6.86 15.30
CA LEU A 68 -14.58 -7.04 14.52
C LEU A 68 -15.78 -6.40 15.22
N ALA A 69 -15.85 -6.50 16.55
CA ALA A 69 -16.87 -5.86 17.37
C ALA A 69 -16.78 -4.33 17.28
N ALA A 70 -15.56 -3.78 17.34
CA ALA A 70 -15.29 -2.36 17.19
C ALA A 70 -15.71 -1.86 15.79
N PHE A 71 -15.29 -2.57 14.73
CA PHE A 71 -15.68 -2.25 13.35
C PHE A 71 -17.21 -2.30 13.15
N ALA A 72 -17.86 -3.31 13.72
CA ALA A 72 -19.32 -3.44 13.68
C ALA A 72 -20.04 -2.28 14.37
N ALA A 73 -19.54 -1.81 15.51
CA ALA A 73 -20.07 -0.65 16.21
C ALA A 73 -19.90 0.63 15.37
N TRP A 74 -18.72 0.80 14.75
CA TRP A 74 -18.44 1.91 13.83
C TRP A 74 -19.40 1.92 12.63
N MET A 75 -19.66 0.76 12.01
CA MET A 75 -20.61 0.62 10.90
C MET A 75 -22.04 1.04 11.29
N LYS A 76 -22.51 0.68 12.49
CA LYS A 76 -23.84 1.07 12.99
C LYS A 76 -23.96 2.59 13.14
N GLN A 77 -22.94 3.24 13.69
CA GLN A 77 -22.94 4.69 13.89
C GLN A 77 -22.86 5.46 12.58
N ARG A 78 -22.00 5.00 11.66
CA ARG A 78 -21.92 5.53 10.29
C ARG A 78 -23.28 5.46 9.58
N SER A 79 -23.97 4.32 9.70
CA SER A 79 -25.29 4.12 9.09
C SER A 79 -26.39 4.99 9.71
N ALA A 80 -26.22 5.45 10.95
CA ALA A 80 -27.15 6.34 11.64
C ALA A 80 -26.95 7.83 11.30
N GLY A 81 -26.07 8.17 10.36
CA GLY A 81 -25.76 9.56 9.99
C GLY A 81 -24.92 10.30 11.04
N GLY A 82 -24.26 9.57 11.95
CA GLY A 82 -23.34 10.17 12.92
C GLY A 82 -22.13 10.77 12.20
N THR A 83 -21.91 12.07 12.37
CA THR A 83 -20.74 12.81 11.83
C THR A 83 -19.53 12.73 12.74
N ASN A 84 -19.71 12.31 14.00
CA ASN A 84 -18.62 11.94 14.90
C ASN A 84 -18.35 10.44 14.74
N HIS A 85 -17.50 10.08 13.79
CA HIS A 85 -16.92 8.73 13.81
C HIS A 85 -16.05 8.65 15.07
N PRO A 86 -16.30 7.74 16.02
CA PRO A 86 -15.36 7.53 17.10
C PRO A 86 -14.03 7.11 16.48
N ASP A 87 -12.96 7.43 17.18
CA ASP A 87 -11.63 6.88 16.97
C ASP A 87 -11.72 5.34 17.11
N CYS A 88 -12.15 4.66 16.04
CA CYS A 88 -12.29 3.22 15.99
C CYS A 88 -10.91 2.65 15.77
N GLU A 89 -10.25 2.31 16.87
CA GLU A 89 -8.98 1.61 16.87
C GLU A 89 -9.17 0.14 16.49
N ILE A 90 -8.33 -0.35 15.58
CA ILE A 90 -8.31 -1.75 15.12
C ILE A 90 -6.87 -2.23 14.94
N GLY A 91 -6.65 -3.54 15.13
CA GLY A 91 -5.38 -4.20 14.86
C GLY A 91 -5.25 -4.70 13.41
N PHE A 92 -4.63 -3.93 12.53
CA PHE A 92 -4.39 -4.30 11.13
C PHE A 92 -3.14 -5.19 10.98
N ARG A 93 -3.27 -6.35 10.32
CA ARG A 93 -2.16 -7.29 10.12
C ARG A 93 -1.79 -7.39 8.64
N PRO A 94 -0.74 -6.70 8.17
CA PRO A 94 -0.38 -6.67 6.75
C PRO A 94 0.05 -8.05 6.24
N ALA A 95 -0.05 -8.27 4.94
CA ALA A 95 0.35 -9.52 4.30
C ALA A 95 1.88 -9.68 4.24
N ARG A 96 2.60 -8.57 4.11
CA ARG A 96 4.06 -8.52 3.96
C ARG A 96 4.62 -7.18 4.39
N MET A 97 5.95 -7.13 4.53
CA MET A 97 6.68 -5.92 4.85
C MET A 97 7.90 -5.76 3.94
N MET A 98 8.26 -4.50 3.65
CA MET A 98 9.51 -4.17 2.95
C MET A 98 10.36 -3.19 3.75
N MET A 99 11.64 -3.11 3.44
CA MET A 99 12.54 -2.11 4.04
C MET A 99 13.70 -1.76 3.11
N PRO A 100 14.09 -0.48 3.04
CA PRO A 100 15.32 -0.06 2.39
C PRO A 100 16.55 -0.35 3.28
N ASP A 101 17.74 -0.23 2.73
CA ASP A 101 18.99 -0.38 3.49
C ASP A 101 19.24 0.72 4.52
N SER A 102 18.63 1.90 4.34
CA SER A 102 18.75 3.04 5.25
C SER A 102 18.14 2.77 6.63
N SER A 103 17.03 2.04 6.69
CA SER A 103 16.30 1.73 7.92
C SER A 103 16.31 0.24 8.27
N GLY A 104 16.34 -0.65 7.27
CA GLY A 104 16.30 -2.09 7.46
C GLY A 104 17.53 -2.67 8.17
N ILE A 105 18.71 -2.06 8.00
CA ILE A 105 19.92 -2.49 8.72
C ILE A 105 19.73 -2.32 10.24
N THR A 106 19.11 -1.22 10.67
CA THR A 106 18.80 -1.00 12.08
C THR A 106 17.87 -2.08 12.61
N LEU A 107 16.81 -2.42 11.86
CA LEU A 107 15.90 -3.50 12.25
C LEU A 107 16.60 -4.86 12.36
N LEU A 108 17.49 -5.20 11.42
CA LEU A 108 18.28 -6.44 11.52
C LEU A 108 19.23 -6.43 12.73
N GLY A 109 19.80 -5.26 13.05
CA GLY A 109 20.59 -5.05 14.26
C GLY A 109 19.77 -5.25 15.54
N ASP A 110 18.56 -4.69 15.59
CA ASP A 110 17.64 -4.84 16.72
C ASP A 110 17.26 -6.31 16.91
N LEU A 111 16.91 -7.03 15.83
CA LEU A 111 16.63 -8.46 15.89
C LEU A 111 17.84 -9.28 16.37
N ALA A 112 19.05 -8.91 15.96
CA ALA A 112 20.28 -9.55 16.44
C ALA A 112 20.49 -9.32 17.95
N ALA A 113 20.33 -8.07 18.40
CA ALA A 113 20.45 -7.72 19.82
C ALA A 113 19.37 -8.40 20.67
N MET A 114 18.15 -8.54 20.15
CA MET A 114 17.07 -9.30 20.79
C MET A 114 17.40 -10.78 20.92
N ARG A 115 18.10 -11.39 19.96
CA ARG A 115 18.59 -12.77 20.07
C ARG A 115 19.61 -12.92 21.19
N ASP A 116 20.55 -11.99 21.30
CA ASP A 116 21.53 -11.99 22.40
C ASP A 116 20.85 -11.82 23.76
N ALA A 117 19.86 -10.93 23.86
CA ALA A 117 19.07 -10.74 25.08
C ALA A 117 18.27 -11.99 25.44
N MET A 118 17.62 -12.65 24.46
CA MET A 118 16.90 -13.90 24.66
C MET A 118 17.84 -15.00 25.19
N HIS A 119 19.04 -15.10 24.63
CA HIS A 119 20.06 -16.04 25.10
C HIS A 119 20.49 -15.76 26.54
N ALA A 120 20.76 -14.49 26.87
CA ALA A 120 21.18 -14.07 28.20
C ALA A 120 20.11 -14.35 29.28
N LEU A 121 18.83 -14.35 28.91
CA LEU A 121 17.70 -14.72 29.75
C LEU A 121 17.47 -16.24 29.85
N GLY A 122 18.29 -17.06 29.18
CA GLY A 122 18.17 -18.52 29.15
C GLY A 122 17.09 -19.04 28.21
N GLY A 123 16.54 -18.19 27.33
CA GLY A 123 15.57 -18.56 26.31
C GLY A 123 16.22 -19.04 25.01
N ASP A 124 15.38 -19.39 24.05
CA ASP A 124 15.79 -19.82 22.71
C ASP A 124 15.83 -18.63 21.75
N PRO A 125 17.02 -18.17 21.30
CA PRO A 125 17.14 -17.03 20.39
C PRO A 125 16.46 -17.24 19.04
N THR A 126 16.26 -18.49 18.61
CA THR A 126 15.65 -18.78 17.31
C THR A 126 14.17 -18.40 17.26
N GLN A 127 13.53 -18.17 18.41
CA GLN A 127 12.17 -17.63 18.49
C GLN A 127 12.10 -16.15 18.08
N ILE A 128 13.22 -15.41 18.16
CA ILE A 128 13.31 -14.06 17.61
C ILE A 128 13.55 -14.18 16.10
N ASN A 129 12.45 -14.15 15.36
CA ASN A 129 12.45 -14.36 13.93
C ASN A 129 11.23 -13.69 13.29
N PRO A 130 11.34 -13.15 12.06
CA PRO A 130 10.20 -12.53 11.39
C PRO A 130 9.01 -13.48 11.21
N GLN A 131 7.81 -12.97 11.50
CA GLN A 131 6.53 -13.69 11.36
C GLN A 131 5.80 -13.37 10.04
N LEU A 132 6.39 -12.49 9.22
CA LEU A 132 5.89 -12.05 7.92
C LEU A 132 7.00 -12.16 6.89
N HIS A 133 6.63 -12.21 5.61
CA HIS A 133 7.60 -12.07 4.52
C HIS A 133 8.22 -10.67 4.54
N LEU A 134 9.55 -10.63 4.66
CA LEU A 134 10.34 -9.42 4.62
C LEU A 134 11.11 -9.33 3.31
N ASP A 135 10.90 -8.26 2.56
CA ASP A 135 11.73 -7.92 1.40
C ASP A 135 12.62 -6.73 1.72
N PHE A 136 13.92 -6.95 1.68
CA PHE A 136 14.95 -5.95 1.90
C PHE A 136 15.52 -5.53 0.56
N ILE A 137 15.49 -4.24 0.23
CA ILE A 137 16.03 -3.71 -1.03
C ILE A 137 17.15 -2.73 -0.71
N VAL A 138 18.30 -2.90 -1.37
CA VAL A 138 19.41 -1.96 -1.27
C VAL A 138 19.37 -0.96 -2.42
N ASP A 139 18.95 0.26 -2.13
CA ASP A 139 18.74 1.31 -3.12
C ASP A 139 19.05 2.74 -2.62
N HIS A 140 19.27 2.95 -1.32
CA HIS A 140 19.51 4.27 -0.73
C HIS A 140 20.99 4.65 -0.63
N SER A 141 21.90 3.74 -0.96
CA SER A 141 23.33 3.94 -0.75
C SER A 141 24.08 4.45 -1.99
N VAL A 142 23.62 4.09 -3.20
CA VAL A 142 24.31 4.44 -4.46
C VAL A 142 24.28 5.96 -4.69
N MET A 143 25.47 6.55 -4.81
CA MET A 143 25.65 7.97 -5.13
C MET A 143 26.09 8.18 -6.59
N VAL A 144 25.65 9.29 -7.19
CA VAL A 144 26.09 9.71 -8.53
C VAL A 144 27.40 10.48 -8.43
N GLU A 145 28.54 9.77 -8.38
CA GLU A 145 29.89 10.39 -8.40
C GLU A 145 30.38 10.62 -9.85
N ALA A 146 30.06 9.71 -10.76
CA ALA A 146 30.29 9.85 -12.20
C ALA A 146 28.95 9.86 -12.97
N HIS A 147 28.86 10.68 -14.02
CA HIS A 147 27.70 10.76 -14.91
C HIS A 147 28.14 11.06 -16.36
N GLY A 148 27.24 10.83 -17.33
CA GLY A 148 27.46 11.25 -18.72
C GLY A 148 28.51 10.44 -19.51
N SER A 149 28.91 9.26 -19.05
CA SER A 149 29.85 8.38 -19.76
C SER A 149 29.45 6.90 -19.65
N ALA A 150 29.92 6.07 -20.59
CA ALA A 150 29.62 4.63 -20.60
C ALA A 150 30.15 3.88 -19.36
N GLY A 151 31.21 4.39 -18.72
CA GLY A 151 31.79 3.80 -17.52
C GLY A 151 31.18 4.29 -16.20
N ALA A 152 30.26 5.26 -16.24
CA ALA A 152 29.73 5.91 -15.04
C ALA A 152 29.02 4.94 -14.08
N LEU A 153 28.20 4.03 -14.61
CA LEU A 153 27.50 3.03 -13.79
C LEU A 153 28.49 2.11 -13.06
N ALA A 154 29.46 1.54 -13.78
CA ALA A 154 30.46 0.66 -13.19
C ALA A 154 31.26 1.40 -12.10
N HIS A 155 31.68 2.64 -12.38
CA HIS A 155 32.37 3.47 -11.40
C HIS A 155 31.54 3.68 -10.13
N ASN A 156 30.28 4.13 -10.26
CA ASN A 156 29.42 4.37 -9.10
C ASN A 156 29.14 3.09 -8.31
N MET A 157 29.01 1.94 -8.98
CA MET A 157 28.85 0.64 -8.31
C MET A 157 30.12 0.18 -7.60
N ASP A 158 31.30 0.37 -8.17
CA ASP A 158 32.57 0.05 -7.50
C ASP A 158 32.75 0.90 -6.24
N ARG A 159 32.40 2.19 -6.31
CA ARG A 159 32.40 3.12 -5.19
C ARG A 159 31.43 2.67 -4.09
N GLU A 160 30.22 2.28 -4.49
CA GLU A 160 29.17 1.75 -3.62
C GLU A 160 29.65 0.54 -2.80
N PHE A 161 30.19 -0.49 -3.47
CA PHE A 161 30.69 -1.68 -2.80
C PHE A 161 31.92 -1.41 -1.92
N ALA A 162 32.78 -0.47 -2.32
CA ALA A 162 33.94 -0.08 -1.53
C ALA A 162 33.55 0.63 -0.23
N GLN A 163 32.51 1.47 -0.25
CA GLN A 163 32.07 2.26 0.90
C GLN A 163 31.18 1.47 1.87
N ASN A 164 30.32 0.60 1.35
CA ASN A 164 29.28 -0.07 2.14
C ASN A 164 29.59 -1.56 2.43
N ARG A 165 30.85 -1.98 2.32
CA ARG A 165 31.27 -3.38 2.48
C ARG A 165 30.74 -4.02 3.78
N GLU A 166 30.97 -3.39 4.92
CA GLU A 166 30.56 -3.92 6.22
C GLU A 166 29.03 -4.05 6.34
N ARG A 167 28.28 -3.06 5.82
CA ARG A 167 26.81 -3.10 5.76
C ARG A 167 26.32 -4.30 4.95
N TYR A 168 27.02 -4.63 3.85
CA TYR A 168 26.66 -5.76 2.99
C TYR A 168 27.07 -7.12 3.55
N GLU A 169 28.20 -7.19 4.26
CA GLU A 169 28.57 -8.39 5.02
C GLU A 169 27.54 -8.68 6.13
N PHE A 170 27.10 -7.65 6.85
CA PHE A 170 26.04 -7.76 7.86
C PHE A 170 24.70 -8.17 7.26
N LEU A 171 24.29 -7.54 6.15
CA LEU A 171 23.05 -7.89 5.45
C LEU A 171 23.08 -9.33 4.91
N ARG A 172 24.23 -9.76 4.37
CA ARG A 172 24.43 -11.14 3.90
C ARG A 172 24.27 -12.12 5.06
N TRP A 173 24.87 -11.83 6.22
CA TRP A 173 24.63 -12.63 7.42
C TRP A 173 23.14 -12.66 7.79
N GLY A 174 22.48 -11.50 7.84
CA GLY A 174 21.06 -11.38 8.18
C GLY A 174 20.16 -12.22 7.28
N SER A 175 20.43 -12.23 5.97
CA SER A 175 19.69 -13.05 4.98
C SER A 175 19.77 -14.56 5.22
N THR A 176 20.81 -15.02 5.94
CA THR A 176 20.96 -16.43 6.33
C THR A 176 20.48 -16.71 7.75
N ALA A 177 20.50 -15.69 8.62
CA ALA A 177 20.17 -15.82 10.03
C ALA A 177 18.66 -15.69 10.31
N PHE A 178 17.92 -14.99 9.45
CA PHE A 178 16.49 -14.74 9.60
C PHE A 178 15.70 -15.29 8.41
N ALA A 179 14.53 -15.87 8.67
CA ALA A 179 13.63 -16.36 7.63
C ALA A 179 12.17 -16.00 8.00
N PRO A 180 11.27 -15.68 7.06
CA PRO A 180 11.50 -15.56 5.62
C PRO A 180 11.94 -14.13 5.22
N LEU A 181 13.25 -13.91 5.09
CA LEU A 181 13.86 -12.66 4.63
C LEU A 181 14.44 -12.85 3.22
N ARG A 182 14.08 -11.97 2.28
CA ARG A 182 14.64 -11.90 0.94
C ARG A 182 15.40 -10.58 0.77
N VAL A 183 16.59 -10.64 0.18
CA VAL A 183 17.45 -9.47 -0.05
C VAL A 183 17.66 -9.24 -1.54
N PHE A 184 17.42 -8.01 -2.00
CA PHE A 184 17.78 -7.51 -3.32
C PHE A 184 19.08 -6.72 -3.22
N PRO A 185 20.14 -7.13 -3.94
CA PRO A 185 21.44 -6.47 -3.86
C PRO A 185 21.43 -5.09 -4.55
N PRO A 186 22.47 -4.27 -4.31
CA PRO A 186 22.64 -2.98 -4.97
C PRO A 186 22.58 -3.11 -6.49
N GLY A 187 21.97 -2.11 -7.15
CA GLY A 187 21.84 -2.08 -8.61
C GLY A 187 20.70 -2.93 -9.18
N SER A 188 19.88 -3.57 -8.34
CA SER A 188 18.68 -4.31 -8.77
C SER A 188 17.53 -3.39 -9.20
N GLY A 189 17.52 -2.14 -8.71
CA GLY A 189 16.43 -1.18 -8.89
C GLY A 189 16.08 -0.48 -7.59
N ILE A 190 14.99 0.30 -7.61
CA ILE A 190 14.50 1.08 -6.46
C ILE A 190 13.35 0.31 -5.80
N LEU A 191 13.26 0.35 -4.47
CA LEU A 191 12.34 -0.41 -3.61
C LEU A 191 10.90 -0.41 -4.11
N HIS A 192 10.33 0.77 -4.40
CA HIS A 192 8.93 0.86 -4.85
C HIS A 192 8.72 0.36 -6.28
N GLN A 193 9.70 0.52 -7.16
CA GLN A 193 9.62 0.04 -8.54
C GLN A 193 9.73 -1.48 -8.59
N ILE A 194 10.70 -2.07 -7.88
CA ILE A 194 10.81 -3.53 -7.69
C ILE A 194 9.50 -4.06 -7.07
N ASN A 195 8.91 -3.35 -6.11
CA ASN A 195 7.63 -3.74 -5.55
C ASN A 195 6.53 -3.81 -6.62
N LEU A 196 6.31 -2.74 -7.39
CA LEU A 196 5.27 -2.70 -8.42
C LEU A 196 5.48 -3.74 -9.52
N GLU A 197 6.71 -3.88 -10.02
CA GLU A 197 7.03 -4.68 -11.20
C GLU A 197 7.29 -6.16 -10.87
N TYR A 198 7.67 -6.47 -9.63
CA TYR A 198 8.06 -7.83 -9.25
C TYR A 198 7.33 -8.37 -8.00
N LEU A 199 7.38 -7.67 -6.86
CA LEU A 199 6.94 -8.23 -5.56
C LEU A 199 5.42 -8.27 -5.37
N ALA A 200 4.73 -7.23 -5.82
CA ALA A 200 3.30 -7.05 -5.62
C ALA A 200 2.50 -8.15 -6.32
N ARG A 201 1.54 -8.74 -5.58
CA ARG A 201 0.68 -9.81 -6.10
C ARG A 201 -0.77 -9.38 -6.29
N VAL A 202 -1.18 -8.28 -5.64
CA VAL A 202 -2.58 -7.80 -5.54
C VAL A 202 -3.48 -8.76 -4.75
N VAL A 203 -3.40 -10.06 -5.00
CA VAL A 203 -4.03 -11.13 -4.22
C VAL A 203 -2.97 -12.16 -3.86
N TRP A 204 -2.78 -12.40 -2.57
CA TRP A 204 -1.91 -13.45 -2.06
C TRP A 204 -2.66 -14.75 -1.86
N THR A 205 -1.88 -15.84 -1.83
CA THR A 205 -2.37 -17.18 -1.50
C THR A 205 -1.51 -17.79 -0.40
N ALA A 206 -2.14 -18.50 0.53
CA ALA A 206 -1.45 -19.29 1.56
C ALA A 206 -2.18 -20.60 1.82
N GLU A 207 -1.46 -21.64 2.22
CA GLU A 207 -2.07 -22.88 2.68
C GLU A 207 -2.63 -22.71 4.09
N HIS A 208 -3.90 -23.06 4.29
CA HIS A 208 -4.59 -23.01 5.57
C HIS A 208 -5.58 -24.18 5.69
N GLU A 209 -5.42 -25.02 6.71
CA GLU A 209 -6.26 -26.21 6.95
C GLU A 209 -6.37 -27.15 5.74
N GLY A 210 -5.26 -27.33 5.00
CA GLY A 210 -5.21 -28.19 3.81
C GLY A 210 -5.95 -27.63 2.59
N ARG A 211 -6.27 -26.33 2.58
CA ARG A 211 -6.84 -25.62 1.45
C ARG A 211 -6.04 -24.34 1.15
N THR A 212 -6.03 -23.94 -0.12
CA THR A 212 -5.41 -22.69 -0.53
C THR A 212 -6.36 -21.52 -0.25
N LEU A 213 -5.96 -20.62 0.64
CA LEU A 213 -6.67 -19.39 1.01
C LEU A 213 -6.19 -18.23 0.13
N ALA A 214 -7.10 -17.46 -0.48
CA ALA A 214 -6.82 -16.22 -1.20
C ALA A 214 -7.24 -15.00 -0.37
N TYR A 215 -6.41 -13.94 -0.39
CA TYR A 215 -6.65 -12.69 0.36
C TYR A 215 -5.95 -11.49 -0.30
N PRO A 216 -6.37 -10.24 -0.04
CA PRO A 216 -5.79 -9.05 -0.64
C PRO A 216 -4.33 -8.88 -0.21
N ASP A 217 -3.49 -8.42 -1.13
CA ASP A 217 -2.17 -7.91 -0.79
C ASP A 217 -2.31 -6.66 0.07
N SER A 218 -1.43 -6.56 1.07
CA SER A 218 -1.30 -5.41 1.95
C SER A 218 0.13 -5.31 2.44
N LEU A 219 0.62 -4.08 2.54
CA LEU A 219 2.04 -3.81 2.66
C LEU A 219 2.29 -2.69 3.65
N ILE A 220 3.26 -2.89 4.53
CA ILE A 220 3.95 -1.77 5.17
C ILE A 220 5.41 -1.75 4.77
N ALA A 221 6.03 -0.57 4.75
CA ALA A 221 7.47 -0.51 4.64
C ALA A 221 8.04 0.59 5.52
N MET A 222 9.32 0.45 5.87
CA MET A 222 10.09 1.48 6.57
C MET A 222 10.57 2.58 5.60
N ASP A 223 9.65 3.06 4.76
CA ASP A 223 9.81 4.09 3.74
C ASP A 223 8.45 4.79 3.48
N SER A 224 8.41 6.12 3.46
CA SER A 224 7.18 6.91 3.29
C SER A 224 6.48 6.72 1.95
N HIS A 225 7.23 6.53 0.87
CA HIS A 225 6.72 6.47 -0.51
C HIS A 225 6.17 5.10 -0.88
N THR A 226 6.07 4.18 0.09
CA THR A 226 5.37 2.90 0.00
C THR A 226 3.96 3.02 -0.57
N ALA A 227 3.32 4.18 -0.35
CA ALA A 227 2.05 4.54 -0.96
C ALA A 227 2.02 4.34 -2.49
N MET A 228 3.16 4.36 -3.19
CA MET A 228 3.25 4.03 -4.63
C MET A 228 2.57 2.69 -4.99
N THR A 229 2.56 1.70 -4.07
CA THR A 229 1.88 0.42 -4.28
C THR A 229 0.36 0.55 -4.42
N ASN A 230 -0.24 1.64 -3.92
CA ASN A 230 -1.68 1.84 -3.91
C ASN A 230 -2.25 2.01 -5.33
N ALA A 231 -1.40 2.27 -6.33
CA ALA A 231 -1.75 2.28 -7.75
C ALA A 231 -2.24 0.93 -8.29
N LEU A 232 -1.94 -0.17 -7.59
CA LEU A 232 -2.37 -1.53 -7.92
C LEU A 232 -3.57 -2.01 -7.08
N GLY A 233 -4.22 -1.12 -6.32
CA GLY A 233 -5.30 -1.50 -5.40
C GLY A 233 -4.81 -2.22 -4.14
N ILE A 234 -3.54 -2.02 -3.77
CA ILE A 234 -2.91 -2.61 -2.58
C ILE A 234 -2.95 -1.59 -1.45
N VAL A 235 -3.54 -1.96 -0.32
CA VAL A 235 -3.51 -1.12 0.89
C VAL A 235 -2.10 -1.17 1.47
N GLY A 236 -1.43 -0.04 1.53
CA GLY A 236 -0.10 0.03 2.12
C GLY A 236 0.48 1.43 2.23
N TRP A 237 1.30 1.63 3.25
CA TRP A 237 1.86 2.93 3.61
C TRP A 237 3.21 2.77 4.33
N GLY A 238 3.91 3.89 4.52
CA GLY A 238 5.17 3.93 5.24
C GLY A 238 4.98 3.96 6.75
N VAL A 239 5.80 3.23 7.49
CA VAL A 239 5.82 3.19 8.96
C VAL A 239 7.21 3.52 9.51
N GLY A 240 7.27 3.88 10.79
CA GLY A 240 8.54 4.06 11.49
C GLY A 240 9.25 2.73 11.75
N GLY A 241 10.53 2.78 12.13
CA GLY A 241 11.31 1.56 12.40
C GLY A 241 10.81 0.75 13.60
N LEU A 242 10.29 1.41 14.63
CA LEU A 242 9.70 0.74 15.80
C LEU A 242 8.44 -0.04 15.42
N GLU A 243 7.51 0.59 14.70
CA GLU A 243 6.30 -0.05 14.19
C GLU A 243 6.63 -1.18 13.20
N GLY A 244 7.60 -0.94 12.31
CA GLY A 244 8.12 -1.98 11.43
C GLY A 244 8.66 -3.19 12.20
N GLY A 245 9.40 -2.96 13.29
CA GLY A 245 9.96 -4.03 14.12
C GLY A 245 8.91 -4.84 14.86
N THR A 246 7.88 -4.21 15.44
CA THR A 246 6.79 -4.94 16.12
C THR A 246 6.00 -5.78 15.12
N VAL A 247 5.71 -5.23 13.94
CA VAL A 247 4.99 -5.95 12.88
C VAL A 247 5.83 -7.09 12.32
N ALA A 248 7.14 -6.91 12.15
CA ALA A 248 8.03 -7.99 11.76
C ALA A 248 7.96 -9.17 12.76
N LEU A 249 7.74 -8.90 14.05
CA LEU A 249 7.56 -9.92 15.09
C LEU A 249 6.13 -10.48 15.21
N GLY A 250 5.21 -10.03 14.36
CA GLY A 250 3.85 -10.58 14.24
C GLY A 250 2.77 -9.79 14.96
N GLU A 251 3.11 -8.67 15.60
CA GLU A 251 2.12 -7.77 16.20
C GLU A 251 1.33 -7.03 15.11
N PRO A 252 0.04 -6.74 15.35
CA PRO A 252 -0.73 -5.88 14.47
C PRO A 252 -0.25 -4.42 14.53
N ILE A 253 -0.55 -3.67 13.49
CA ILE A 253 -0.51 -2.21 13.53
C ILE A 253 -1.79 -1.74 14.19
N SER A 254 -1.67 -1.08 15.35
CA SER A 254 -2.79 -0.32 15.89
C SER A 254 -3.01 0.90 15.01
N MET A 255 -4.22 1.04 14.46
CA MET A 255 -4.60 2.18 13.66
C MET A 255 -6.05 2.58 13.91
N LEU A 256 -6.34 3.87 13.75
CA LEU A 256 -7.72 4.34 13.65
C LEU A 256 -8.25 4.05 12.24
N LEU A 257 -9.52 3.67 12.13
CA LEU A 257 -10.19 3.61 10.83
C LEU A 257 -10.13 4.99 10.17
N PRO A 258 -9.45 5.12 9.01
CA PRO A 258 -9.17 6.43 8.46
C PRO A 258 -10.42 7.03 7.81
N GLU A 259 -10.52 8.36 7.87
CA GLU A 259 -11.41 9.09 6.98
C GLU A 259 -10.96 8.90 5.53
N VAL A 260 -11.94 8.74 4.62
CA VAL A 260 -11.65 8.57 3.19
C VAL A 260 -12.25 9.73 2.40
N VAL A 261 -11.36 10.45 1.71
CA VAL A 261 -11.66 11.52 0.77
C VAL A 261 -11.68 10.92 -0.64
N GLY A 262 -12.80 11.08 -1.34
CA GLY A 262 -12.91 10.68 -2.73
C GLY A 262 -12.32 11.73 -3.65
N CYS A 263 -11.36 11.36 -4.51
CA CYS A 263 -10.87 12.23 -5.58
C CYS A 263 -11.48 11.78 -6.92
N ARG A 264 -12.47 12.53 -7.41
CA ARG A 264 -13.13 12.25 -8.69
C ARG A 264 -12.29 12.80 -9.83
N LEU A 265 -11.79 11.92 -10.68
CA LEU A 265 -11.10 12.26 -11.91
C LEU A 265 -12.07 12.14 -13.09
N SER A 266 -12.12 13.15 -13.93
CA SER A 266 -12.92 13.18 -15.16
C SER A 266 -12.11 13.67 -16.35
N GLY A 267 -12.56 13.29 -17.54
CA GLY A 267 -11.89 13.67 -18.78
C GLY A 267 -10.62 12.86 -19.06
N ARG A 268 -9.65 13.44 -19.77
CA ARG A 268 -8.38 12.80 -20.18
C ARG A 268 -7.24 13.83 -20.22
N LEU A 269 -6.04 13.40 -19.82
CA LEU A 269 -4.83 14.20 -19.99
C LEU A 269 -4.62 14.56 -21.47
N ARG A 270 -4.37 15.85 -21.74
CA ARG A 270 -4.12 16.35 -23.09
C ARG A 270 -2.73 15.91 -23.57
N PRO A 271 -2.52 15.78 -24.90
CA PRO A 271 -1.19 15.56 -25.45
C PRO A 271 -0.18 16.60 -24.95
N GLY A 272 1.00 16.15 -24.50
CA GLY A 272 2.04 17.01 -23.93
C GLY A 272 1.93 17.25 -22.42
N VAL A 273 0.85 16.79 -21.77
CA VAL A 273 0.73 16.74 -20.31
C VAL A 273 1.23 15.38 -19.83
N THR A 274 2.01 15.37 -18.76
CA THR A 274 2.69 14.19 -18.22
C THR A 274 2.11 13.73 -16.89
N ALA A 275 2.50 12.53 -16.44
CA ALA A 275 2.20 12.04 -15.09
C ALA A 275 2.70 13.00 -14.00
N THR A 276 3.83 13.68 -14.24
CA THR A 276 4.38 14.69 -13.33
C THR A 276 3.45 15.89 -13.19
N ASP A 277 2.89 16.38 -14.30
CA ASP A 277 1.94 17.49 -14.26
C ASP A 277 0.66 17.14 -13.52
N LEU A 278 0.18 15.90 -13.73
CA LEU A 278 -0.96 15.33 -13.01
C LEU A 278 -0.70 15.32 -11.50
N VAL A 279 0.40 14.70 -11.06
CA VAL A 279 0.67 14.56 -9.63
C VAL A 279 0.91 15.91 -8.95
N LEU A 280 1.63 16.84 -9.57
CA LEU A 280 1.84 18.17 -8.98
C LEU A 280 0.53 18.95 -8.83
N THR A 281 -0.40 18.78 -9.78
CA THR A 281 -1.74 19.35 -9.70
C THR A 281 -2.55 18.72 -8.57
N ILE A 282 -2.53 17.40 -8.44
CA ILE A 282 -3.18 16.68 -7.35
C ILE A 282 -2.57 17.07 -6.00
N THR A 283 -1.25 17.09 -5.86
CA THR A 283 -0.56 17.46 -4.62
C THR A 283 -0.97 18.86 -4.16
N GLN A 284 -0.98 19.84 -5.08
CA GLN A 284 -1.45 21.18 -4.77
C GLN A 284 -2.93 21.21 -4.36
N ALA A 285 -3.80 20.48 -5.06
CA ALA A 285 -5.23 20.43 -4.75
C ALA A 285 -5.48 19.79 -3.37
N MET A 286 -4.90 18.62 -3.11
CA MET A 286 -5.07 17.87 -1.86
C MET A 286 -4.56 18.65 -0.64
N ARG A 287 -3.43 19.36 -0.77
CA ARG A 287 -2.94 20.25 0.31
C ARG A 287 -3.92 21.35 0.71
N ARG A 288 -4.80 21.80 -0.20
CA ARG A 288 -5.85 22.79 0.10
C ARG A 288 -7.08 22.18 0.78
N HIS A 289 -7.22 20.86 0.74
CA HIS A 289 -8.40 20.13 1.19
C HIS A 289 -8.20 19.34 2.51
N ASP A 290 -7.12 19.62 3.23
CA ASP A 290 -6.80 19.05 4.56
C ASP A 290 -6.95 17.53 4.65
N VAL A 291 -6.18 16.83 3.82
CA VAL A 291 -6.16 15.36 3.76
C VAL A 291 -5.13 14.73 4.71
N ILE A 292 -4.64 15.48 5.71
CA ILE A 292 -3.59 15.02 6.63
C ILE A 292 -4.07 13.80 7.41
N ALA A 293 -3.26 12.73 7.40
CA ALA A 293 -3.57 11.45 8.04
C ALA A 293 -4.87 10.76 7.55
N LYS A 294 -5.44 11.22 6.42
CA LYS A 294 -6.60 10.61 5.77
C LYS A 294 -6.16 9.70 4.63
N VAL A 295 -7.13 9.01 4.04
CA VAL A 295 -6.96 8.26 2.79
C VAL A 295 -7.58 9.06 1.65
N VAL A 296 -6.88 9.15 0.53
CA VAL A 296 -7.43 9.65 -0.74
C VAL A 296 -7.71 8.45 -1.63
N GLU A 297 -8.95 8.25 -2.05
CA GLU A 297 -9.33 7.19 -2.98
C GLU A 297 -9.77 7.79 -4.31
N PHE A 298 -9.11 7.39 -5.40
CA PHE A 298 -9.35 7.92 -6.73
C PHE A 298 -10.46 7.14 -7.43
N PHE A 299 -11.43 7.88 -8.00
CA PHE A 299 -12.57 7.31 -8.71
C PHE A 299 -13.01 8.20 -9.88
N GLY A 300 -14.02 7.76 -10.62
CA GLY A 300 -14.54 8.47 -11.80
C GLY A 300 -13.91 8.01 -13.12
N ASP A 301 -14.55 8.38 -14.22
CA ASP A 301 -14.23 7.86 -15.56
C ASP A 301 -12.84 8.28 -16.06
N GLY A 302 -12.27 9.34 -15.50
CA GLY A 302 -10.90 9.74 -15.82
C GLY A 302 -9.85 8.69 -15.42
N VAL A 303 -10.14 7.87 -14.41
CA VAL A 303 -9.23 6.79 -13.94
C VAL A 303 -9.00 5.74 -15.03
N ASP A 304 -9.99 5.48 -15.89
CA ASP A 304 -9.90 4.53 -17.01
C ASP A 304 -8.84 4.96 -18.04
N THR A 305 -8.53 6.25 -18.08
CA THR A 305 -7.58 6.84 -19.03
C THR A 305 -6.13 6.80 -18.54
N LEU A 306 -5.92 6.51 -17.25
CA LEU A 306 -4.60 6.51 -16.61
C LEU A 306 -4.03 5.09 -16.54
N SER A 307 -2.84 4.93 -17.10
CA SER A 307 -2.01 3.74 -16.95
C SER A 307 -1.52 3.55 -15.51
N VAL A 308 -1.13 2.34 -15.13
CA VAL A 308 -0.57 2.08 -13.79
C VAL A 308 0.67 2.93 -13.49
N PRO A 309 1.63 3.18 -14.41
CA PRO A 309 2.73 4.12 -14.15
C PRO A 309 2.26 5.55 -13.79
N GLU A 310 1.22 6.07 -14.45
CA GLU A 310 0.65 7.38 -14.12
C GLU A 310 -0.01 7.37 -12.74
N ARG A 311 -0.78 6.32 -12.42
CA ARG A 311 -1.37 6.12 -11.09
C ARG A 311 -0.29 6.00 -10.02
N ALA A 312 0.78 5.26 -10.29
CA ALA A 312 1.90 5.06 -9.39
C ALA A 312 2.64 6.37 -9.12
N THR A 313 2.78 7.24 -10.11
CA THR A 313 3.33 8.59 -9.93
C THR A 313 2.46 9.40 -8.96
N VAL A 314 1.13 9.32 -9.10
CA VAL A 314 0.18 9.98 -8.18
C VAL A 314 0.26 9.40 -6.77
N SER A 315 0.18 8.08 -6.63
CA SER A 315 0.22 7.39 -5.34
C SER A 315 1.57 7.54 -4.63
N ASN A 316 2.67 7.64 -5.38
CA ASN A 316 4.01 7.86 -4.83
C ASN A 316 4.07 9.17 -4.03
N MET A 317 3.48 10.26 -4.54
CA MET A 317 3.54 11.57 -3.88
C MET A 317 2.51 11.77 -2.76
N THR A 318 1.88 10.68 -2.27
CA THR A 318 0.92 10.75 -1.17
C THR A 318 1.48 11.44 0.08
N PRO A 319 2.71 11.13 0.54
CA PRO A 319 3.32 11.83 1.67
C PRO A 319 3.43 13.34 1.44
N GLU A 320 3.71 13.79 0.22
CA GLU A 320 3.86 15.20 -0.13
C GLU A 320 2.55 15.99 -0.01
N PHE A 321 1.38 15.36 -0.12
CA PHE A 321 0.10 15.99 0.20
C PHE A 321 -0.48 15.62 1.57
N GLY A 322 0.23 14.83 2.36
CA GLY A 322 -0.03 14.59 3.79
C GLY A 322 -1.01 13.45 4.10
N ALA A 323 -1.55 12.78 3.07
CA ALA A 323 -2.39 11.61 3.27
C ALA A 323 -1.53 10.38 3.63
N ASN A 324 -2.17 9.37 4.21
CA ASN A 324 -1.52 8.09 4.49
C ASN A 324 -1.49 7.19 3.24
N MET A 325 -2.52 7.27 2.39
CA MET A 325 -2.65 6.48 1.17
C MET A 325 -3.30 7.27 0.04
N GLY A 326 -2.84 7.03 -1.19
CA GLY A 326 -3.40 7.56 -2.44
C GLY A 326 -3.84 6.40 -3.33
N PHE A 327 -5.05 5.90 -3.12
CA PHE A 327 -5.49 4.58 -3.55
C PHE A 327 -6.28 4.56 -4.85
N PHE A 328 -5.84 3.71 -5.80
CA PHE A 328 -6.57 3.39 -7.02
C PHE A 328 -7.08 1.96 -6.92
N PRO A 329 -8.41 1.73 -6.93
CA PRO A 329 -8.94 0.37 -6.84
C PRO A 329 -8.59 -0.49 -8.07
N VAL A 330 -8.59 -1.81 -7.87
CA VAL A 330 -8.27 -2.80 -8.91
C VAL A 330 -9.25 -2.68 -10.08
N ASP A 331 -8.70 -2.67 -11.30
CA ASP A 331 -9.48 -2.61 -12.54
C ASP A 331 -8.74 -3.25 -13.73
N ALA A 332 -9.27 -3.03 -14.94
CA ALA A 332 -8.67 -3.52 -16.18
C ALA A 332 -7.22 -3.03 -16.41
N GLN A 333 -6.88 -1.80 -16.04
CA GLN A 333 -5.51 -1.29 -16.15
C GLN A 333 -4.56 -2.01 -15.18
N THR A 334 -5.04 -2.36 -13.98
CA THR A 334 -4.28 -3.21 -13.06
C THR A 334 -3.96 -4.56 -13.70
N LEU A 335 -4.95 -5.25 -14.27
CA LEU A 335 -4.71 -6.55 -14.93
C LEU A 335 -3.76 -6.43 -16.13
N GLN A 336 -3.93 -5.39 -16.95
CA GLN A 336 -3.06 -5.13 -18.09
C GLN A 336 -1.60 -4.93 -17.64
N PHE A 337 -1.38 -4.19 -16.56
CA PHE A 337 -0.05 -3.97 -16.02
C PHE A 337 0.57 -5.26 -15.46
N LEU A 338 -0.20 -6.06 -14.71
CA LEU A 338 0.28 -7.35 -14.19
C LEU A 338 0.71 -8.27 -15.34
N ALA A 339 -0.08 -8.36 -16.41
CA ALA A 339 0.28 -9.13 -17.59
C ALA A 339 1.54 -8.57 -18.30
N LEU A 340 1.62 -7.24 -18.49
CA LEU A 340 2.76 -6.58 -19.13
C LEU A 340 4.08 -6.82 -18.40
N THR A 341 4.02 -6.89 -17.08
CA THR A 341 5.17 -7.12 -16.19
C THR A 341 5.46 -8.61 -15.96
N GLY A 342 4.82 -9.50 -16.73
CA GLY A 342 5.14 -10.92 -16.75
C GLY A 342 4.57 -11.72 -15.59
N ARG A 343 3.50 -11.25 -14.92
CA ARG A 343 2.79 -12.07 -13.93
C ARG A 343 2.06 -13.20 -14.64
N ASP A 344 2.06 -14.38 -14.01
CA ASP A 344 1.44 -15.57 -14.57
C ASP A 344 -0.05 -15.36 -14.85
N ALA A 345 -0.54 -15.92 -15.96
CA ALA A 345 -1.95 -15.82 -16.35
C ALA A 345 -2.91 -16.33 -15.26
N GLU A 346 -2.49 -17.34 -14.49
CA GLU A 346 -3.24 -17.85 -13.32
C GLU A 346 -3.37 -16.79 -12.22
N GLN A 347 -2.31 -16.04 -11.93
CA GLN A 347 -2.32 -14.95 -10.95
C GLN A 347 -3.23 -13.81 -11.43
N VAL A 348 -3.16 -13.43 -12.70
CA VAL A 348 -4.01 -12.38 -13.28
C VAL A 348 -5.49 -12.79 -13.21
N ALA A 349 -5.81 -14.03 -13.56
CA ALA A 349 -7.17 -14.57 -13.46
C ALA A 349 -7.68 -14.61 -12.01
N LEU A 350 -6.83 -15.00 -11.06
CA LEU A 350 -7.16 -14.98 -9.63
C LEU A 350 -7.47 -13.55 -9.16
N VAL A 351 -6.64 -12.58 -9.52
CA VAL A 351 -6.84 -11.18 -9.14
C VAL A 351 -8.20 -10.66 -9.64
N GLU A 352 -8.55 -10.92 -10.90
CA GLU A 352 -9.84 -10.50 -11.43
C GLU A 352 -11.01 -11.17 -10.69
N ALA A 353 -11.00 -12.50 -10.62
CA ALA A 353 -12.10 -13.25 -10.02
C ALA A 353 -12.30 -12.88 -8.55
N TYR A 354 -11.20 -12.75 -7.79
CA TYR A 354 -11.23 -12.39 -6.38
C TYR A 354 -11.70 -10.94 -6.17
N ALA A 355 -11.16 -9.98 -6.93
CA ALA A 355 -11.55 -8.58 -6.81
C ALA A 355 -13.04 -8.38 -7.11
N ARG A 356 -13.58 -9.07 -8.11
CA ARG A 356 -15.03 -9.05 -8.42
C ARG A 356 -15.85 -9.70 -7.31
N ALA A 357 -15.46 -10.88 -6.84
CA ALA A 357 -16.19 -11.61 -5.79
C ALA A 357 -16.25 -10.85 -4.45
N GLN A 358 -15.24 -10.03 -4.16
CA GLN A 358 -15.17 -9.20 -2.95
C GLN A 358 -15.78 -7.79 -3.13
N GLY A 359 -16.18 -7.41 -4.35
CA GLY A 359 -16.59 -6.03 -4.63
C GLY A 359 -15.44 -5.02 -4.44
N LEU A 360 -14.21 -5.45 -4.69
CA LEU A 360 -12.98 -4.65 -4.74
C LEU A 360 -12.64 -4.18 -6.16
N TRP A 361 -13.34 -4.70 -7.16
CA TRP A 361 -13.21 -4.30 -8.56
C TRP A 361 -13.93 -2.97 -8.83
N ARG A 362 -13.23 -2.00 -9.45
CA ARG A 362 -13.87 -0.76 -9.91
C ARG A 362 -14.51 -0.98 -11.28
N GLU A 363 -15.81 -0.71 -11.36
CA GLU A 363 -16.51 -0.63 -12.63
C GLU A 363 -16.44 0.78 -13.23
N THR A 364 -16.26 0.87 -14.55
CA THR A 364 -16.40 2.11 -15.32
C THR A 364 -17.80 2.70 -15.14
N GLY A 365 -17.91 4.02 -14.96
CA GLY A 365 -19.18 4.71 -14.74
C GLY A 365 -19.82 4.47 -13.37
N ALA A 366 -19.16 3.74 -12.45
CA ALA A 366 -19.68 3.57 -11.11
C ALA A 366 -19.70 4.91 -10.34
N PRO A 367 -20.76 5.23 -9.59
CA PRO A 367 -20.92 6.52 -8.89
C PRO A 367 -19.93 6.74 -7.74
N GLY A 368 -19.10 5.74 -7.42
CA GLY A 368 -18.20 5.73 -6.27
C GLY A 368 -18.88 5.25 -4.97
N PRO A 369 -18.06 4.77 -4.00
CA PRO A 369 -18.43 4.59 -2.59
C PRO A 369 -18.94 5.87 -1.91
N ASP A 370 -19.43 5.72 -0.67
CA ASP A 370 -19.82 6.85 0.17
C ASP A 370 -18.57 7.47 0.82
N TYR A 371 -18.04 8.53 0.23
CA TYR A 371 -16.92 9.29 0.77
C TYR A 371 -17.39 10.39 1.74
N GLY A 372 -16.57 10.72 2.74
CA GLY A 372 -16.87 11.82 3.68
C GLY A 372 -16.75 13.20 3.01
N GLN A 373 -15.85 13.31 2.04
CA GLN A 373 -15.60 14.50 1.24
C GLN A 373 -15.25 14.07 -0.19
N ILE A 374 -15.65 14.88 -1.17
CA ILE A 374 -15.28 14.67 -2.58
C ILE A 374 -14.53 15.89 -3.09
N VAL A 375 -13.37 15.66 -3.70
CA VAL A 375 -12.59 16.64 -4.47
C VAL A 375 -12.68 16.23 -5.94
N ALA A 376 -12.97 17.18 -6.83
CA ALA A 376 -13.08 16.91 -8.27
C ALA A 376 -11.91 17.52 -9.04
N ILE A 377 -11.34 16.77 -9.98
CA ILE A 377 -10.23 17.19 -10.83
C ILE A 377 -10.54 16.82 -12.28
N GLU A 378 -10.59 17.83 -13.14
CA GLU A 378 -10.72 17.66 -14.59
C GLU A 378 -9.34 17.49 -15.22
N LEU A 379 -9.07 16.30 -15.79
CA LEU A 379 -7.77 15.97 -16.38
C LEU A 379 -7.43 16.87 -17.58
N ASP A 380 -8.45 17.32 -18.32
CA ASP A 380 -8.29 18.16 -19.52
C ASP A 380 -7.81 19.58 -19.18
N ALA A 381 -8.07 20.02 -17.94
CA ALA A 381 -7.68 21.34 -17.45
C ALA A 381 -6.22 21.38 -17.01
N ILE A 382 -5.57 20.21 -16.86
CA ILE A 382 -4.18 20.11 -16.44
C ILE A 382 -3.28 20.62 -17.57
N GLU A 383 -2.29 21.42 -17.19
CA GLU A 383 -1.29 22.02 -18.07
C GLU A 383 0.12 21.68 -17.57
N PRO A 384 1.13 21.71 -18.47
CA PRO A 384 2.53 21.50 -18.08
C PRO A 384 2.96 22.43 -16.95
N CYS A 385 3.62 21.89 -15.94
CA CYS A 385 4.00 22.60 -14.73
C CYS A 385 5.27 22.06 -14.08
N VAL A 386 5.81 22.84 -13.15
CA VAL A 386 6.92 22.48 -12.27
C VAL A 386 6.53 22.83 -10.83
N ALA A 387 7.23 22.29 -9.84
CA ALA A 387 7.04 22.68 -8.44
C ALA A 387 8.37 23.13 -7.83
N GLY A 388 8.34 24.22 -7.04
CA GLY A 388 9.54 24.73 -6.39
C GLY A 388 9.49 26.23 -6.08
N PRO A 389 10.63 26.82 -5.69
CA PRO A 389 11.94 26.16 -5.57
C PRO A 389 12.16 25.36 -4.27
N GLY A 390 11.30 25.50 -3.26
CA GLY A 390 11.53 24.89 -1.93
C GLY A 390 10.46 23.94 -1.41
N ARG A 391 9.32 23.78 -2.11
CA ARG A 391 8.22 22.92 -1.66
C ARG A 391 7.56 22.17 -2.82
N PRO A 392 7.15 20.92 -2.64
CA PRO A 392 6.52 20.10 -3.70
C PRO A 392 5.10 20.55 -4.07
N ASP A 393 4.39 21.24 -3.17
CA ASP A 393 3.05 21.79 -3.42
C ASP A 393 3.07 23.19 -4.08
N ALA A 394 4.26 23.78 -4.23
CA ALA A 394 4.46 25.07 -4.89
C ALA A 394 4.46 24.93 -6.42
N ARG A 395 3.36 24.40 -6.96
CA ARG A 395 3.15 24.23 -8.41
C ARG A 395 3.09 25.60 -9.11
N VAL A 396 3.85 25.72 -10.19
CA VAL A 396 3.90 26.86 -11.12
C VAL A 396 3.67 26.33 -12.54
N PRO A 397 2.75 26.90 -13.33
CA PRO A 397 2.63 26.57 -14.75
C PRO A 397 3.98 26.78 -15.45
N LEU A 398 4.35 25.89 -16.37
CA LEU A 398 5.70 25.90 -16.98
C LEU A 398 6.01 27.24 -17.65
N ALA A 399 5.02 27.87 -18.28
CA ALA A 399 5.14 29.20 -18.89
C ALA A 399 5.44 30.32 -17.87
N GLY A 400 5.04 30.15 -16.61
CA GLY A 400 5.27 31.09 -15.52
C GLY A 400 6.57 30.84 -14.74
N ALA A 401 7.29 29.75 -15.01
CA ALA A 401 8.50 29.38 -14.27
C ALA A 401 9.59 30.48 -14.26
N PRO A 402 9.90 31.18 -15.38
CA PRO A 402 10.91 32.24 -15.36
C PRO A 402 10.56 33.40 -14.43
N ALA A 403 9.30 33.82 -14.43
CA ALA A 403 8.82 34.92 -13.57
C ALA A 403 8.80 34.50 -12.09
N ALA A 404 8.36 33.28 -11.79
CA ALA A 404 8.37 32.74 -10.44
C ALA A 404 9.79 32.61 -9.88
N PHE A 405 10.76 32.20 -10.72
CA PHE A 405 12.17 32.12 -10.35
C PHE A 405 12.73 33.50 -10.01
N ALA A 406 12.52 34.50 -10.87
CA ALA A 406 12.98 35.88 -10.63
C ALA A 406 12.38 36.49 -9.35
N ALA A 407 11.14 36.14 -9.01
CA ALA A 407 10.51 36.60 -7.78
C ALA A 407 11.03 35.91 -6.51
N ALA A 408 11.44 34.63 -6.61
CA ALA A 408 11.96 33.86 -5.48
C ALA A 408 13.42 34.18 -5.14
N TYR A 409 14.19 34.66 -6.13
CA TYR A 409 15.59 35.05 -6.00
C TYR A 409 15.80 36.49 -6.49
N PRO A 410 15.35 37.51 -5.71
CA PRO A 410 15.37 38.91 -6.11
C PRO A 410 16.76 39.55 -6.18
#